data_AF-A0A3R6VUL9-F1
#
_entry.id   AF-A0A3R6VUL9-F1
#
_cell.length_a   1.000
_cell.length_b   1.000
_cell.length_c   1.000
_cell.angle_alpha   90.00
_cell.angle_beta   90.00
_cell.angle_gamma   90.00
#
_symmetry.space_group_name_H-M   'P 1'
#
loop_
_entity.id
_entity.type
_entity.pdbx_description
1 polymer ?
#
loop_
_entity_poly.entity_id
_entity_poly.type
_entity_poly.pdbx_seq_one_letter_code
_entity_poly.pdbx_strand_id
1 'polypeptide(L)'
;MSNACIAFVHSLDVAEVVNHTMAKPASPSSTVHLTGPEALTWDDVVRTFSKYLDSPVRLSKVPLWVVQPSLWIRGETVLSFLFASHAAPGKNPDDIREIINQSKYYEAGGESEVTSTVETILGRPPLSFESFVAANKMQWPQLHR
;
A
#
# COMPACT_ATOMS: atom_id res chain seq x y z
N MET A 1 7.21 10.89 6.52
CA MET A 1 5.87 10.46 6.10
C MET A 1 4.82 10.69 7.20
N SER A 2 4.94 11.70 8.08
CA SER A 2 4.08 11.77 9.27
C SER A 2 2.62 12.13 8.99
N ASN A 3 2.34 12.77 7.85
CA ASN A 3 1.01 13.29 7.52
C ASN A 3 0.39 12.59 6.31
N ALA A 4 1.00 11.50 5.83
CA ALA A 4 0.50 10.77 4.67
C ALA A 4 -0.75 9.96 5.06
N CYS A 5 -1.81 10.12 4.28
CA CYS A 5 -3.02 9.31 4.33
C CYS A 5 -3.21 8.62 2.97
N ILE A 6 -3.53 7.33 2.98
CA ILE A 6 -3.65 6.51 1.77
C ILE A 6 -4.96 5.72 1.79
N ALA A 7 -5.76 5.84 0.74
CA ALA A 7 -6.99 5.08 0.55
C ALA A 7 -6.74 3.75 -0.17
N PHE A 8 -6.24 2.75 0.57
CA PHE A 8 -5.84 1.45 0.02
C PHE A 8 -6.98 0.72 -0.71
N VAL A 9 -6.88 0.60 -2.03
CA VAL A 9 -7.80 -0.20 -2.83
C VAL A 9 -7.47 -1.69 -2.72
N HIS A 10 -8.50 -2.53 -2.55
CA HIS A 10 -8.33 -3.98 -2.50
C HIS A 10 -8.21 -4.59 -3.90
N SER A 11 -7.27 -5.51 -4.11
CA SER A 11 -7.04 -6.14 -5.43
C SER A 11 -8.26 -6.88 -5.98
N LEU A 12 -9.01 -7.59 -5.13
CA LEU A 12 -10.29 -8.21 -5.51
C LEU A 12 -11.34 -7.20 -5.98
N ASP A 13 -11.41 -6.00 -5.38
CA ASP A 13 -12.35 -4.97 -5.86
C ASP A 13 -11.96 -4.48 -7.25
N VAL A 14 -10.65 -4.29 -7.50
CA VAL A 14 -10.15 -3.94 -8.84
C VAL A 14 -10.53 -5.03 -9.85
N ALA A 15 -10.29 -6.30 -9.51
CA ALA A 15 -10.61 -7.42 -10.38
C ALA A 15 -12.12 -7.52 -10.68
N GLU A 16 -12.97 -7.34 -9.67
CA GLU A 16 -14.43 -7.36 -9.84
C GLU A 16 -14.93 -6.17 -10.66
N VAL A 17 -14.39 -4.96 -10.46
CA VAL A 17 -14.73 -3.78 -11.27
C VAL A 17 -14.34 -4.00 -12.73
N VAL A 18 -13.15 -4.53 -12.98
CA VAL A 18 -12.69 -4.87 -14.34
C VAL A 18 -13.63 -5.90 -14.97
N ASN A 19 -13.94 -6.98 -14.26
CA ASN A 19 -14.83 -8.03 -14.77
C ASN A 19 -16.24 -7.50 -15.07
N HIS A 20 -16.82 -6.70 -14.16
CA HIS A 20 -18.13 -6.10 -14.34
C HIS A 20 -18.18 -5.10 -15.51
N THR A 21 -17.10 -4.34 -15.71
CA THR A 21 -17.00 -3.39 -16.83
C THR A 21 -16.86 -4.11 -18.17
N MET A 22 -16.04 -5.17 -18.21
CA MET A 22 -15.81 -5.96 -19.42
C MET A 22 -17.01 -6.84 -19.83
N ALA A 23 -17.89 -7.19 -18.89
CA ALA A 23 -19.11 -7.94 -19.16
C ALA A 23 -20.20 -7.09 -19.86
N LYS A 24 -20.09 -5.76 -19.85
CA LYS A 24 -21.06 -4.85 -20.47
C LYS A 24 -20.75 -4.64 -21.96
N PRO A 25 -21.76 -4.28 -22.78
CA PRO A 25 -21.53 -3.88 -24.16
C PRO A 25 -20.49 -2.75 -24.24
N ALA A 26 -19.69 -2.76 -25.31
CA ALA A 26 -18.62 -1.80 -25.52
C ALA A 26 -19.15 -0.36 -25.33
N SER A 27 -18.62 0.30 -24.31
CA SER A 27 -18.89 1.70 -23.99
C SER A 27 -17.62 2.52 -24.29
N PRO A 28 -17.74 3.84 -24.53
CA PRO A 28 -16.57 4.70 -24.66
C PRO A 28 -15.62 4.51 -23.47
N SER A 29 -14.31 4.51 -23.74
CA SER A 29 -13.31 4.37 -22.70
C SER A 29 -13.47 5.48 -21.65
N SER A 30 -13.69 5.11 -20.40
CA SER A 30 -13.72 6.02 -19.26
C SER A 30 -12.66 5.61 -18.24
N THR A 31 -11.97 6.62 -17.70
CA THR A 31 -11.07 6.41 -16.55
C THR A 31 -11.91 6.33 -15.29
N VAL A 32 -11.72 5.28 -14.51
CA VAL A 32 -12.35 5.11 -13.20
C VAL A 32 -11.27 5.19 -12.12
N HIS A 33 -11.55 5.94 -11.06
CA HIS A 33 -10.66 6.08 -9.92
C HIS A 33 -11.18 5.18 -8.78
N LEU A 34 -10.41 4.18 -8.38
CA LEU A 34 -10.81 3.18 -7.39
C LEU A 34 -10.02 3.36 -6.11
N THR A 35 -10.71 3.46 -4.98
CA THR A 35 -10.09 3.59 -3.65
C THR A 35 -10.67 2.56 -2.69
N GLY A 36 -10.00 2.39 -1.56
CA GLY A 36 -10.59 1.76 -0.38
C GLY A 36 -11.70 2.62 0.25
N PRO A 37 -12.36 2.09 1.30
CA PRO A 37 -13.45 2.79 1.98
C PRO A 37 -13.02 3.99 2.83
N GLU A 38 -11.72 4.12 3.15
CA GLU A 38 -11.18 5.12 4.05
C GLU A 38 -9.72 5.45 3.71
N ALA A 39 -9.29 6.67 4.01
CA ALA A 39 -7.89 7.08 3.89
C ALA A 39 -7.17 6.89 5.23
N LEU A 40 -6.19 5.99 5.25
CA LEU A 40 -5.50 5.57 6.47
C LEU A 40 -4.15 6.25 6.65
N THR A 41 -3.86 6.67 7.87
CA THR A 41 -2.50 7.08 8.26
C THR A 41 -1.62 5.86 8.50
N TRP A 42 -0.30 6.05 8.54
CA TRP A 42 0.62 4.99 8.96
C TRP A 42 0.36 4.51 10.40
N ASP A 43 -0.14 5.37 11.28
CA ASP A 43 -0.51 4.97 12.64
C ASP A 43 -1.75 4.06 12.64
N ASP A 44 -2.72 4.29 11.75
CA ASP A 44 -3.89 3.42 11.60
C ASP A 44 -3.52 2.06 11.01
N VAL A 45 -2.59 2.06 10.04
CA VAL A 45 -2.01 0.82 9.48
C VAL A 45 -1.33 0.01 10.59
N VAL A 46 -0.51 0.65 11.42
CA VAL A 46 0.19 -0.01 12.55
C VAL A 46 -0.79 -0.52 13.60
N ARG A 47 -1.82 0.26 13.92
CA ARG A 47 -2.89 -0.14 14.85
C ARG A 47 -3.61 -1.38 14.34
N THR A 48 -3.95 -1.40 13.05
CA THR A 48 -4.61 -2.53 12.40
C THR A 48 -3.74 -3.77 12.44
N PHE A 49 -2.48 -3.68 12.01
CA PHE A 49 -1.57 -4.83 12.10
C PHE A 49 -1.38 -5.32 13.53
N SER A 50 -1.18 -4.40 14.50
CA SER A 50 -1.00 -4.77 15.91
C SER A 50 -2.22 -5.48 16.52
N LYS A 51 -3.41 -5.33 15.93
CA LYS A 51 -4.63 -6.05 16.35
C LYS A 51 -4.64 -7.51 15.88
N TYR A 52 -4.05 -7.79 14.72
CA TYR A 52 -4.12 -9.12 14.08
C TYR A 52 -2.83 -9.93 14.17
N LEU A 53 -1.70 -9.30 14.47
CA LEU A 53 -0.40 -9.94 14.69
C LEU A 53 -0.15 -10.17 16.18
N ASP A 54 0.53 -11.27 16.50
CA ASP A 54 0.83 -11.66 17.88
C ASP A 54 1.96 -10.80 18.54
N SER A 55 2.54 -9.86 17.80
CA SER A 55 3.56 -8.93 18.28
C SER A 55 3.18 -7.48 17.96
N PRO A 56 3.42 -6.53 18.88
CA PRO A 56 3.20 -5.11 18.61
C PRO A 56 4.04 -4.64 17.41
N VAL A 57 3.37 -4.03 16.43
CA VAL A 57 4.04 -3.38 15.30
C VAL A 57 4.41 -1.95 15.71
N ARG A 58 5.60 -1.50 15.31
CA ARG A 58 6.11 -0.15 15.62
C ARG A 58 6.47 0.55 14.31
N LEU A 59 5.94 1.76 14.11
CA LEU A 59 6.41 2.63 13.05
C LEU A 59 7.79 3.19 13.42
N SER A 60 8.79 2.94 12.59
CA SER A 60 10.13 3.54 12.74
C SER A 60 10.42 4.42 11.54
N LYS A 61 10.66 5.70 11.78
CA LYS A 61 11.04 6.66 10.73
C LYS A 61 12.53 6.52 10.47
N VAL A 62 12.90 5.91 9.35
CA VAL A 62 14.30 5.88 8.90
C VAL A 62 14.57 7.16 8.11
N PRO A 63 15.56 7.98 8.50
CA PRO A 63 15.90 9.18 7.74
C PRO A 63 16.34 8.80 6.32
N LEU A 64 15.88 9.54 5.31
CA LEU A 64 16.22 9.25 3.90
C LEU A 64 17.73 9.26 3.62
N TRP A 65 18.50 10.08 4.36
CA TRP A 65 19.97 10.09 4.28
C TRP A 65 20.61 8.80 4.80
N VAL A 66 19.91 7.99 5.60
CA VAL A 66 20.36 6.64 6.02
C VAL A 66 19.98 5.61 4.96
N VAL A 67 18.83 5.78 4.30
CA VAL A 67 18.34 4.89 3.23
C VAL A 67 19.25 4.96 2.00
N GLN A 68 19.72 6.14 1.62
CA GLN A 68 20.50 6.32 0.39
C GLN A 68 21.91 5.65 0.43
N PRO A 69 22.73 5.76 1.50
CA PRO A 69 23.97 5.01 1.65
C PRO A 69 23.73 3.52 1.90
N SER A 70 22.68 3.14 2.64
CA SER A 70 22.41 1.71 2.90
C SER A 70 22.01 0.94 1.64
N LEU A 71 21.23 1.56 0.74
CA LEU A 71 20.93 1.01 -0.60
C LEU A 71 22.16 0.95 -1.52
N TRP A 72 23.14 1.86 -1.35
CA TRP A 72 24.40 1.88 -2.11
C TRP A 72 25.46 0.90 -1.59
N ILE A 73 25.55 0.70 -0.27
CA ILE A 73 26.69 0.04 0.36
C ILE A 73 26.54 -1.48 0.41
N ARG A 74 25.33 -2.05 0.45
CA ARG A 74 25.14 -3.50 0.58
C ARG A 74 23.75 -3.93 0.14
N GLY A 75 23.66 -4.64 -0.99
CA GLY A 75 22.44 -5.30 -1.49
C GLY A 75 21.82 -6.37 -0.57
N GLU A 76 22.31 -6.54 0.65
CA GLU A 76 21.91 -7.59 1.62
C GLU A 76 21.86 -7.06 3.06
N THR A 77 21.02 -6.07 3.37
CA THR A 77 20.73 -5.70 4.78
C THR A 77 19.23 -5.80 5.07
N VAL A 78 18.82 -5.72 6.34
CA VAL A 78 17.43 -5.89 6.81
C VAL A 78 16.41 -5.01 6.06
N LEU A 79 16.86 -3.90 5.46
CA LEU A 79 16.06 -3.06 4.57
C LEU A 79 15.81 -3.71 3.19
N SER A 80 16.75 -4.50 2.66
CA SER A 80 16.49 -5.38 1.51
C SER A 80 15.30 -6.28 1.79
N PHE A 81 15.13 -6.85 2.99
CA PHE A 81 13.97 -7.72 3.28
C PHE A 81 12.62 -6.98 3.29
N LEU A 82 12.58 -5.73 3.76
CA LEU A 82 11.35 -4.92 3.74
C LEU A 82 10.94 -4.49 2.31
N PHE A 83 11.91 -4.40 1.39
CA PHE A 83 11.70 -4.03 -0.01
C PHE A 83 12.05 -5.18 -0.98
N ALA A 84 12.19 -6.41 -0.47
CA ALA A 84 12.81 -7.55 -1.17
C ALA A 84 11.99 -8.05 -2.35
N SER A 85 10.68 -7.83 -2.34
CA SER A 85 9.85 -8.17 -3.51
C SER A 85 10.19 -7.32 -4.74
N HIS A 86 11.00 -6.26 -4.58
CA HIS A 86 11.46 -5.37 -5.66
C HIS A 86 12.99 -5.15 -5.66
N ALA A 87 13.76 -5.86 -4.83
CA ALA A 87 15.20 -5.63 -4.67
C ALA A 87 16.03 -6.50 -5.65
N ALA A 88 16.17 -6.02 -6.88
CA ALA A 88 17.22 -6.51 -7.79
C ALA A 88 18.58 -5.86 -7.46
N PRO A 89 19.72 -6.53 -7.71
CA PRO A 89 21.05 -5.96 -7.47
C PRO A 89 21.30 -4.73 -8.34
N GLY A 90 21.65 -3.60 -7.72
CA GLY A 90 22.14 -2.39 -8.40
C GLY A 90 21.05 -1.45 -8.89
N LYS A 91 20.35 -0.76 -7.98
CA LYS A 91 19.46 0.34 -8.38
C LYS A 91 20.23 1.57 -8.87
N ASN A 92 19.79 2.11 -10.00
CA ASN A 92 20.24 3.37 -10.58
C ASN A 92 19.87 4.49 -9.58
N PRO A 93 20.71 5.54 -9.39
CA PRO A 93 20.35 6.76 -8.67
C PRO A 93 18.92 7.29 -8.92
N ASP A 94 18.34 7.04 -10.10
CA ASP A 94 16.98 7.44 -10.46
C ASP A 94 15.88 6.71 -9.65
N ASP A 95 16.06 5.43 -9.30
CA ASP A 95 15.07 4.67 -8.53
C ASP A 95 14.96 5.18 -7.08
N ILE A 96 16.08 5.68 -6.53
CA ILE A 96 16.11 6.28 -5.19
C ILE A 96 15.34 7.60 -5.21
N ARG A 97 15.51 8.40 -6.27
CA ARG A 97 14.75 9.66 -6.45
C ARG A 97 13.27 9.39 -6.56
N GLU A 98 12.86 8.33 -7.26
CA GLU A 98 11.46 7.95 -7.40
C GLU A 98 10.82 7.65 -6.04
N ILE A 99 11.44 6.83 -5.20
CA ILE A 99 10.94 6.51 -3.85
C ILE A 99 10.79 7.77 -2.98
N ILE A 100 11.75 8.69 -3.06
CA ILE A 100 11.69 9.96 -2.34
C ILE A 100 10.54 10.84 -2.85
N ASN A 101 10.37 10.92 -4.16
CA ASN A 101 9.30 11.71 -4.77
C ASN A 101 7.92 11.13 -4.45
N GLN A 102 7.77 9.81 -4.48
CA GLN A 102 6.56 9.11 -4.09
C GLN A 102 6.23 9.37 -2.61
N SER A 103 7.23 9.34 -1.73
CA SER A 103 7.03 9.66 -0.30
C SER A 103 6.51 11.09 -0.10
N LYS A 104 7.05 12.07 -0.85
CA LYS A 104 6.57 13.46 -0.82
C LYS A 104 5.15 13.60 -1.37
N TYR A 105 4.83 12.87 -2.43
CA TYR A 105 3.49 12.85 -3.01
C TYR A 105 2.44 12.35 -2.01
N TYR A 106 2.76 11.29 -1.27
CA TYR A 106 1.87 10.79 -0.21
C TYR A 106 1.74 11.78 0.96
N GLU A 107 2.82 12.44 1.36
CA GLU A 107 2.76 13.49 2.39
C GLU A 107 1.93 14.71 1.96
N ALA A 108 1.87 15.00 0.66
CA ALA A 108 1.03 16.03 0.08
C ALA A 108 -0.45 15.61 -0.05
N GLY A 109 -0.81 14.39 0.38
CA GLY A 109 -2.18 13.86 0.31
C GLY A 109 -2.57 13.33 -1.06
N GLY A 110 -1.60 13.01 -1.93
CA GLY A 110 -1.86 12.58 -3.30
C GLY A 110 -2.74 11.32 -3.42
N GLU A 111 -2.76 10.47 -2.39
CA GLU A 111 -3.58 9.24 -2.33
C GLU A 111 -4.63 9.27 -1.20
N SER A 112 -4.98 10.45 -0.71
CA SER A 112 -5.90 10.59 0.44
C SER A 112 -7.38 10.67 0.05
N GLU A 113 -7.66 10.77 -1.26
CA GLU A 113 -9.03 10.82 -1.76
C GLU A 113 -9.74 9.48 -1.55
N VAL A 114 -11.03 9.53 -1.20
CA VAL A 114 -11.90 8.36 -1.07
C VAL A 114 -13.07 8.54 -2.02
N THR A 115 -13.29 7.58 -2.90
CA THR A 115 -14.36 7.58 -3.90
C THR A 115 -15.42 6.52 -3.57
N SER A 116 -16.66 6.74 -4.03
CA SER A 116 -17.74 5.75 -3.99
C SER A 116 -17.79 4.87 -5.25
N THR A 117 -16.73 4.86 -6.06
CA THR A 117 -16.74 4.25 -7.39
C THR A 117 -16.93 2.74 -7.32
N VAL A 118 -16.29 2.06 -6.37
CA VAL A 118 -16.47 0.61 -6.15
C VAL A 118 -17.93 0.30 -5.81
N GLU A 119 -18.52 1.06 -4.87
CA GLU A 119 -19.91 0.90 -4.46
C GLU A 119 -20.89 1.17 -5.61
N THR A 120 -20.64 2.22 -6.39
CA THR A 120 -21.45 2.58 -7.55
C THR A 120 -21.44 1.48 -8.62
N ILE A 121 -20.28 0.84 -8.83
CA ILE A 121 -20.10 -0.17 -9.88
C ILE A 121 -20.57 -1.55 -9.42
N LEU A 122 -20.23 -1.96 -8.19
CA LEU A 122 -20.47 -3.33 -7.69
C LEU A 122 -21.71 -3.46 -6.79
N GLY A 123 -22.30 -2.35 -6.34
CA GLY A 123 -23.47 -2.36 -5.44
C GLY A 123 -23.16 -2.78 -4.00
N ARG A 124 -21.88 -2.84 -3.62
CA ARG A 124 -21.38 -3.15 -2.28
C ARG A 124 -20.21 -2.23 -1.93
N PRO A 125 -19.97 -1.91 -0.65
CA PRO A 125 -18.80 -1.11 -0.28
C PRO A 125 -17.49 -1.82 -0.66
N PRO A 126 -16.40 -1.06 -0.89
CA PRO A 126 -15.07 -1.63 -1.07
C PRO A 126 -14.59 -2.35 0.18
N LEU A 127 -13.76 -3.38 -0.01
CA LEU A 127 -13.15 -4.15 1.07
C LEU A 127 -12.15 -3.26 1.83
N SER A 128 -12.24 -3.29 3.15
CA SER A 128 -11.36 -2.50 4.01
C SER A 128 -9.97 -3.11 4.14
N PHE A 129 -8.99 -2.27 4.48
CA PHE A 129 -7.64 -2.72 4.83
C PHE A 129 -7.65 -3.71 6.00
N GLU A 130 -8.50 -3.47 7.01
CA GLU A 130 -8.69 -4.40 8.13
C GLU A 130 -9.14 -5.78 7.67
N SER A 131 -10.11 -5.85 6.75
CA SER A 131 -10.61 -7.12 6.21
C SER A 131 -9.51 -7.88 5.48
N PHE A 132 -8.67 -7.16 4.71
CA PHE A 132 -7.50 -7.74 4.06
C PHE A 132 -6.50 -8.31 5.07
N VAL A 133 -6.15 -7.54 6.11
CA VAL A 133 -5.20 -7.99 7.14
C VAL A 133 -5.72 -9.23 7.87
N ALA A 134 -7.02 -9.25 8.22
CA ALA A 134 -7.66 -10.38 8.88
C ALA A 134 -7.68 -11.64 8.00
N ALA A 135 -8.05 -11.50 6.72
CA ALA A 135 -8.12 -12.62 5.77
C ALA A 135 -6.75 -13.25 5.47
N ASN A 136 -5.67 -12.47 5.57
CA ASN A 136 -4.30 -12.92 5.27
C ASN A 136 -3.49 -13.26 6.54
N LYS A 137 -4.14 -13.54 7.67
CA LYS A 137 -3.46 -13.77 8.96
C LYS A 137 -2.29 -14.76 8.89
N MET A 138 -2.44 -15.83 8.11
CA MET A 138 -1.43 -16.88 7.97
C MET A 138 -0.21 -16.48 7.13
N GLN A 139 -0.30 -15.39 6.35
CA GLN A 139 0.82 -14.88 5.53
C GLN A 139 1.70 -13.91 6.31
N TRP A 140 1.19 -13.33 7.40
CA TRP A 140 1.99 -12.46 8.26
C TRP A 140 3.01 -13.27 9.05
N PRO A 141 4.20 -12.71 9.33
CA PRO A 141 5.20 -13.37 10.16
C PRO A 141 4.61 -13.77 11.51
N GLN A 142 4.51 -15.08 11.75
CA GLN A 142 4.18 -15.64 13.05
C GLN A 142 5.49 -15.65 13.84
N LEU A 143 5.69 -14.65 14.70
CA LEU A 143 6.83 -14.65 15.61
C LEU A 143 6.55 -15.71 16.68
N HIS A 144 6.98 -16.94 16.42
CA HIS A 144 6.97 -18.01 17.42
C HIS A 144 7.73 -17.53 18.66
N ARG A 145 7.04 -17.57 19.80
CA ARG A 145 7.61 -17.24 21.10
C ARG A 145 8.42 -18.39 21.66
#